data_AF-A0A081QRX4-F1
#
_entry.id   AF-A0A081QRX4-F1
#
_cell.length_a   1.000
_cell.length_b   1.000
_cell.length_c   1.000
_cell.angle_alpha   90.00
_cell.angle_beta   90.00
_cell.angle_gamma   90.00
#
_symmetry.space_group_name_H-M   'P 1'
#
loop_
_entity.id
_entity.type
_entity.pdbx_description
1 polymer ?
#
loop_
_entity_poly.entity_id
_entity_poly.type
_entity_poly.pdbx_seq_one_letter_code
_entity_poly.pdbx_strand_id
1 'polypeptide(L)' 'MSMKSKSYNGNNGAFDIDYLVRNQTINQYFKKDENEQATLGFGSSYRNDDYYYYSITVHYDNVYTFIETVSN' A
#
# COMPACT_ATOMS: atom_id res chain seq x y z
N MET A 1 -4.43 6.79 12.26
CA MET A 1 -3.94 6.75 10.87
C MET A 1 -3.67 8.17 10.42
N SER A 2 -2.58 8.41 9.68
CA SER A 2 -2.26 9.73 9.11
C SER A 2 -1.69 9.58 7.71
N MET A 3 -2.03 10.50 6.80
CA MET A 3 -1.51 10.52 5.43
C MET A 3 0.01 10.67 5.44
N LYS A 4 0.72 9.81 4.69
CA LYS A 4 2.18 9.86 4.49
C LYS A 4 2.50 10.55 3.17
N SER A 5 1.93 10.04 2.08
CA SER A 5 2.20 10.48 0.71
C SER A 5 1.02 10.16 -0.19
N LYS A 6 0.90 10.91 -1.28
CA LYS A 6 0.04 10.58 -2.41
C LYS A 6 0.69 10.97 -3.72
N SER A 7 0.54 10.15 -4.74
CA SER A 7 1.05 10.37 -6.09
C SER A 7 -0.08 10.14 -7.11
N TYR A 8 0.00 10.82 -8.25
CA TYR A 8 -0.88 10.57 -9.39
C TYR A 8 -0.10 10.80 -10.69
N ASN A 9 -0.22 9.86 -11.62
CA ASN A 9 0.38 9.93 -12.94
C ASN A 9 -0.70 10.24 -13.98
N GLY A 10 -0.77 11.50 -14.41
CA GLY A 10 -1.75 11.95 -15.41
C GLY A 10 -1.59 11.35 -16.80
N ASN A 11 -0.42 10.78 -17.12
CA ASN A 11 -0.22 10.11 -18.41
C ASN A 11 -0.96 8.78 -18.48
N ASN A 12 -1.27 8.18 -17.32
CA ASN A 12 -1.74 6.82 -17.31
C ASN A 12 -2.71 6.40 -16.19
N GLY A 13 -3.12 7.34 -15.35
CA GLY A 13 -4.08 7.08 -14.28
C GLY A 13 -3.52 6.30 -13.09
N ALA A 14 -2.25 5.91 -13.10
CA ALA A 14 -1.63 5.25 -11.95
C ALA A 14 -1.60 6.21 -10.76
N PHE A 15 -1.79 5.66 -9.56
CA PHE A 15 -1.78 6.43 -8.32
C PHE A 15 -1.21 5.59 -7.19
N ASP A 16 -0.66 6.28 -6.18
CA ASP A 16 -0.29 5.69 -4.90
C ASP A 16 -0.81 6.57 -3.76
N ILE A 17 -1.31 5.93 -2.70
CA ILE A 17 -1.75 6.60 -1.46
C ILE A 17 -1.19 5.80 -0.29
N ASP A 18 -0.34 6.44 0.51
CA ASP A 18 0.28 5.83 1.68
C ASP A 18 -0.21 6.46 2.98
N TYR A 19 -0.48 5.62 3.96
CA TYR A 19 -0.82 6.02 5.31
C TYR A 19 0.14 5.43 6.34
N LEU A 20 0.56 6.25 7.30
CA LEU A 20 1.17 5.75 8.52
C LEU A 20 0.08 5.20 9.44
N VAL A 21 0.24 3.94 9.83
CA VAL A 21 -0.71 3.22 10.69
C VAL A 21 0.00 2.58 11.87
N ARG A 22 -0.66 2.61 13.03
CA ARG A 22 -0.39 1.69 14.14
C ARG A 22 -1.66 0.88 14.30
N ASN A 23 -1.60 -0.40 13.94
CA ASN A 23 -2.77 -1.27 13.87
C ASN A 23 -2.40 -2.64 14.46
N GLN A 24 -2.99 -2.96 15.61
CA GLN A 24 -2.68 -4.17 16.35
C GLN A 24 -2.96 -5.44 15.54
N THR A 25 -4.05 -5.49 14.77
CA THR A 25 -4.40 -6.66 13.95
C THR A 25 -3.37 -6.93 12.86
N ILE A 26 -2.97 -5.90 12.12
CA ILE A 26 -1.92 -6.00 11.08
C ILE A 26 -0.59 -6.40 11.74
N ASN A 27 -0.23 -5.73 12.84
CA ASN A 27 1.01 -6.01 13.57
C ASN A 27 1.06 -7.46 14.06
N GLN A 28 -0.01 -7.97 14.68
CA GLN A 28 -0.10 -9.36 15.14
C GLN A 28 -0.02 -10.37 13.99
N TYR A 29 -0.71 -10.11 12.87
CA TYR A 29 -0.66 -10.97 11.68
C TYR A 29 0.78 -11.13 11.16
N PHE A 30 1.53 -10.02 11.11
CA PHE A 30 2.92 -10.02 10.66
C PHE A 30 3.96 -10.26 11.77
N LYS A 31 3.53 -10.64 12.98
CA LYS A 31 4.39 -10.91 14.15
C LYS A 31 5.32 -9.73 14.51
N LYS A 32 4.76 -8.52 14.50
CA LYS A 32 5.40 -7.24 14.86
C LYS A 32 5.01 -6.78 16.26
N ASP A 33 5.71 -5.77 16.78
CA ASP A 33 5.29 -5.12 18.03
C ASP A 33 3.89 -4.50 17.85
N GLU A 34 3.03 -4.61 18.86
CA GLU A 34 1.62 -4.18 18.76
C GLU A 34 1.48 -2.69 18.43
N ASN A 35 2.47 -1.86 18.80
CA ASN A 35 2.51 -0.43 18.54
C ASN A 35 3.48 -0.02 17.42
N GLU A 36 4.08 -0.99 16.71
CA GLU A 36 4.96 -0.74 15.58
C GLU A 36 4.21 0.04 14.50
N GLN A 37 4.87 1.07 13.94
CA GLN A 37 4.30 1.87 12.87
C GLN A 37 4.59 1.18 11.53
N ALA A 38 3.54 0.87 10.79
CA ALA A 38 3.61 0.42 9.41
C ALA A 38 3.22 1.55 8.46
N THR A 39 3.55 1.38 7.18
CA THR A 39 2.87 2.08 6.11
C THR A 39 1.90 1.14 5.43
N LEU A 40 0.64 1.57 5.31
CA LEU A 40 -0.40 0.93 4.52
C LEU A 40 -0.55 1.69 3.21
N GLY A 41 -0.22 1.04 2.09
CA GLY A 41 -0.27 1.63 0.76
C GLY A 41 -1.43 1.08 -0.07
N PHE A 42 -2.10 1.95 -0.81
CA PHE A 42 -3.07 1.62 -1.84
C PHE A 42 -2.57 2.17 -3.16
N GLY A 43 -2.44 1.32 -4.17
CA GLY A 43 -1.87 1.71 -5.44
C GLY A 43 -2.60 1.16 -6.64
N SER A 44 -2.34 1.76 -7.78
CA SER A 44 -2.61 1.17 -9.09
C SER A 44 -1.41 1.33 -10.00
N SER A 45 -1.24 0.39 -10.93
CA SER A 45 -0.15 0.46 -11.91
C SER A 45 -0.66 0.72 -13.33
N TYR A 46 0.30 1.08 -14.20
CA TYR A 46 0.05 1.38 -15.60
C TYR A 46 -0.54 0.18 -16.34
N ARG A 47 -1.39 0.45 -17.33
CA ARG A 47 -1.65 -0.53 -18.39
C ARG A 47 -1.80 0.10 -19.78
N ASN A 48 -1.28 -0.64 -20.77
CA ASN A 48 -1.78 -0.67 -22.14
C ASN A 48 -2.88 -1.75 -22.22
N ASP A 49 -4.08 -1.43 -22.72
CA ASP A 49 -5.17 -2.37 -23.12
C ASP A 49 -6.35 -2.66 -22.14
N ASP A 50 -6.76 -1.77 -21.22
CA ASP A 50 -7.99 -1.86 -20.36
C ASP A 50 -8.03 -2.85 -19.13
N TYR A 51 -6.97 -2.94 -18.33
CA TYR A 51 -6.69 -3.84 -17.16
C TYR A 51 -6.15 -2.85 -16.16
N TYR A 52 -6.46 -3.10 -14.92
CA TYR A 52 -5.99 -2.31 -13.83
C TYR A 52 -5.49 -3.29 -12.80
N TYR A 53 -4.22 -3.15 -12.45
CA TYR A 53 -3.71 -3.77 -11.26
C TYR A 53 -3.95 -2.81 -10.11
N TYR A 54 -4.68 -3.27 -9.11
CA TYR A 54 -4.82 -2.57 -7.84
C TYR A 54 -4.08 -3.34 -6.77
N SER A 55 -3.28 -2.64 -5.98
CA SER A 55 -2.49 -3.26 -4.92
C SER A 55 -2.78 -2.69 -3.54
N ILE A 56 -2.70 -3.57 -2.56
CA ILE A 56 -2.61 -3.22 -1.15
C ILE A 56 -1.24 -3.67 -0.66
N THR A 57 -0.49 -2.74 -0.06
CA THR A 57 0.84 -3.02 0.47
C THR A 57 0.91 -2.74 1.97
N VAL A 58 1.69 -3.56 2.66
CA VAL A 58 2.12 -3.28 4.05
C VAL A 58 3.64 -3.32 4.06
N HIS A 59 4.26 -2.24 4.54
CA HIS A 59 5.71 -2.18 4.71
C HIS A 59 6.09 -1.58 6.07
N TYR A 60 7.08 -2.22 6.70
CA TYR A 60 7.76 -1.73 7.90
C TYR A 60 9.18 -1.33 7.48
N ASP A 61 9.71 -0.22 8.00
CA ASP A 61 11.09 0.23 7.76
C ASP A 61 11.53 0.25 6.27
N ASN A 62 10.60 0.61 5.38
CA ASN A 62 10.79 0.64 3.92
C ASN A 62 11.08 -0.73 3.26
N VAL A 63 10.83 -1.84 3.94
CA VAL A 63 10.85 -3.20 3.37
C VAL A 63 9.42 -3.69 3.18
N TYR A 64 9.06 -4.05 1.94
CA TYR A 64 7.76 -4.65 1.65
C TYR A 64 7.59 -5.95 2.43
N THR A 65 6.61 -5.96 3.33
CA THR A 65 6.25 -7.12 4.13
C THR A 65 5.10 -7.89 3.50
N PHE A 66 4.23 -7.19 2.77
CA PHE A 66 3.11 -7.77 2.05
C PHE A 66 2.72 -6.91 0.85
N ILE A 67 2.36 -7.58 -0.25
CA ILE A 67 1.76 -7.00 -1.45
C ILE A 67 0.69 -7.99 -1.93
N GLU A 68 -0.56 -7.54 -1.96
CA GLU A 68 -1.64 -8.23 -2.68
C GLU A 68 -1.98 -7.40 -3.91
N THR A 69 -2.13 -8.04 -5.07
CA THR A 69 -2.54 -7.38 -6.30
C THR A 69 -3.72 -8.10 -6.91
N VAL A 70 -4.78 -7.35 -7.22
CA VAL A 70 -5.94 -7.84 -7.99
C VAL A 70 -5.97 -7.18 -9.36
N SER A 71 -6.49 -7.90 -10.35
CA SER A 71 -6.70 -7.39 -11.71
C SER A 71 -8.09 -7.72 -12.23
N ASN A 72 -8.60 -6.91 -13.16
CA ASN A 72 -9.90 -7.11 -13.82
C ASN A 72 -9.77 -7.78 -15.19
#